data_AF-A0A0K8Q3C5-F1
#
_entry.id   AF-A0A0K8Q3C5-F1
#
_cell.length_a   1.000
_cell.length_b   1.000
_cell.length_c   1.000
_cell.angle_alpha   90.00
_cell.angle_beta   90.00
_cell.angle_gamma   90.00
#
_symmetry.space_group_name_H-M   'P 1'
#
loop_
_entity.id
_entity.type
_entity.pdbx_description
1 polymer ?
#
loop_
_entity_poly.entity_id
_entity_poly.type
_entity_poly.pdbx_seq_one_letter_code
_entity_poly.pdbx_strand_id
1 'polypeptide(L)'
;MRAAVYYGKNKLEIRDVQEPSPAEGQVKIKVSRNGICGTDLHEYYDGPIFIPPTDPHPLTGQCLPLTLGHEFSGVVTEVGKNVADVREGDRVTIEPIYRCGVCRPCKSGHYNLCNVIGFHGLMADGGMAEYTVVPSNQVHKLPDNVSLEMGALVEPMSVAYHAATMGEVNDQSRALIYGAGPIGIGIWFA
;
A
#
# COMPACT_ATOMS: atom_id res chain seq x y z
N MET A 1 -15.16 5.45 -12.60
CA MET A 1 -13.71 5.30 -12.82
C MET A 1 -13.40 3.85 -13.08
N ARG A 2 -12.35 3.54 -13.85
CA ARG A 2 -11.92 2.14 -14.07
C ARG A 2 -11.07 1.64 -12.89
N ALA A 3 -11.31 0.40 -12.48
CA ALA A 3 -10.58 -0.30 -11.41
C ALA A 3 -10.43 -1.80 -11.72
N ALA A 4 -9.34 -2.41 -11.25
CA ALA A 4 -9.12 -3.85 -11.28
C ALA A 4 -9.74 -4.51 -10.04
N VAL A 5 -10.97 -4.99 -10.18
CA VAL A 5 -11.77 -5.54 -9.09
C VAL A 5 -11.56 -7.05 -9.01
N TYR A 6 -11.08 -7.50 -7.86
CA TYR A 6 -10.86 -8.90 -7.53
C TYR A 6 -12.09 -9.49 -6.81
N TYR A 7 -12.53 -10.65 -7.30
CA TYR A 7 -13.72 -11.36 -6.82
C TYR A 7 -13.40 -12.70 -6.15
N GLY A 8 -12.11 -13.00 -5.95
CA GLY A 8 -11.64 -14.32 -5.52
C GLY A 8 -10.83 -15.03 -6.61
N LYS A 9 -10.36 -16.23 -6.26
CA LYS A 9 -9.44 -17.05 -7.06
C LYS A 9 -9.73 -17.03 -8.58
N ASN A 10 -8.71 -16.68 -9.36
CA ASN A 10 -8.71 -16.58 -10.81
C ASN A 10 -9.80 -15.65 -11.39
N LYS A 11 -10.29 -14.69 -10.61
CA LYS A 11 -11.33 -13.76 -11.04
C LYS A 11 -10.98 -12.32 -10.67
N LEU A 12 -10.43 -11.61 -11.65
CA LEU A 12 -10.16 -10.18 -11.62
C LEU A 12 -10.70 -9.56 -12.90
N GLU A 13 -11.48 -8.49 -12.76
CA GLU A 13 -12.15 -7.82 -13.88
C GLU A 13 -11.84 -6.32 -13.85
N ILE A 14 -11.60 -5.72 -15.02
CA ILE A 14 -11.60 -4.27 -15.15
C ILE A 14 -13.05 -3.80 -15.20
N ARG A 15 -13.46 -3.00 -14.21
CA ARG A 15 -14.84 -2.55 -14.05
C ARG A 15 -14.90 -1.04 -13.96
N ASP A 16 -16.00 -0.46 -14.44
CA ASP A 16 -16.40 0.88 -14.06
C ASP A 16 -17.04 0.84 -12.67
N VAL A 17 -16.41 1.52 -11.72
CA VAL A 17 -16.86 1.67 -10.33
C VAL A 17 -17.10 3.13 -10.00
N GLN A 18 -17.83 3.39 -8.92
CA GLN A 18 -18.03 4.74 -8.41
C GLN A 18 -16.68 5.36 -8.04
N GLU A 19 -16.43 6.59 -8.47
CA GLU A 19 -15.24 7.31 -8.04
C GLU A 19 -15.38 7.67 -6.55
N PRO A 20 -14.39 7.34 -5.69
CA PRO A 20 -14.48 7.57 -4.27
C PRO A 20 -14.29 9.06 -3.94
N SER A 21 -14.82 9.46 -2.79
CA SER A 21 -14.63 10.78 -2.20
C SER A 21 -13.99 10.62 -0.83
N PRO A 22 -13.03 11.49 -0.46
CA PRO A 22 -12.37 11.40 0.83
C PRO A 22 -13.31 11.82 1.96
N ALA A 23 -13.38 11.02 3.02
CA ALA A 23 -13.98 11.43 4.29
C ALA A 23 -13.02 12.33 5.09
N GLU A 24 -13.45 12.78 6.26
CA GLU A 24 -12.57 13.48 7.21
C GLU A 24 -11.30 12.67 7.50
N GLY A 25 -10.14 13.33 7.49
CA GLY A 25 -8.83 12.72 7.71
C GLY A 25 -8.30 11.89 6.53
N GLN A 26 -9.02 11.82 5.41
CA GLN A 26 -8.62 11.05 4.23
C GLN A 26 -8.18 11.92 3.06
N VAL A 27 -7.44 11.32 2.14
CA VAL A 27 -6.86 11.97 0.97
C VAL A 27 -7.21 11.15 -0.26
N LYS A 28 -7.70 11.82 -1.30
CA LYS A 28 -7.93 11.22 -2.60
C LYS A 28 -6.73 11.43 -3.50
N ILE A 29 -6.28 10.33 -4.11
CA ILE A 29 -5.12 10.30 -4.98
C ILE A 29 -5.58 9.85 -6.37
N LYS A 30 -5.17 10.60 -7.39
CA LYS A 30 -5.16 10.11 -8.77
C LYS A 30 -3.92 9.25 -8.96
N VAL A 31 -4.13 7.94 -9.13
CA VAL A 31 -3.02 7.00 -9.25
C VAL A 31 -2.29 7.23 -10.57
N SER A 32 -0.97 7.26 -10.52
CA SER A 32 -0.11 7.45 -11.70
C SER A 32 0.61 6.17 -12.10
N ARG A 33 1.13 5.44 -11.11
CA ARG A 33 1.88 4.21 -11.26
C ARG A 33 1.49 3.27 -10.14
N ASN A 34 1.24 2.01 -10.46
CA ASN A 34 0.98 0.94 -9.51
C ASN A 34 1.79 -0.29 -9.94
N GLY A 35 2.69 -0.76 -9.09
CA GLY A 35 3.42 -2.01 -9.25
C GLY A 35 2.52 -3.23 -9.04
N ILE A 36 2.93 -4.39 -9.53
CA ILE A 36 2.26 -5.65 -9.26
C ILE A 36 3.19 -6.46 -8.36
N CYS A 37 2.72 -6.77 -7.15
CA CYS A 37 3.49 -7.54 -6.20
C CYS A 37 3.26 -9.04 -6.39
N GLY A 38 4.20 -9.85 -5.89
CA GLY A 38 3.98 -11.29 -5.74
C GLY A 38 2.73 -11.61 -4.91
N THR A 39 2.40 -10.78 -3.92
CA THR A 39 1.18 -10.93 -3.12
C THR A 39 -0.09 -10.81 -3.96
N ASP A 40 -0.15 -9.87 -4.92
CA ASP A 40 -1.30 -9.74 -5.82
C ASP A 40 -1.48 -11.00 -6.68
N LEU A 41 -0.36 -11.60 -7.12
CA LEU A 41 -0.38 -12.85 -7.88
C LEU A 41 -0.83 -14.03 -7.03
N HIS A 42 -0.38 -14.12 -5.78
CA HIS A 42 -0.83 -15.16 -4.85
C HIS A 42 -2.31 -15.02 -4.50
N GLU A 43 -2.81 -13.79 -4.31
CA GLU A 43 -4.25 -13.57 -4.19
C GLU A 43 -4.99 -14.09 -5.42
N TYR A 44 -4.54 -13.69 -6.62
CA TYR A 44 -5.19 -14.11 -7.85
C TYR A 44 -5.16 -15.63 -8.07
N TYR A 45 -4.01 -16.28 -7.94
CA TYR A 45 -3.87 -17.70 -8.28
C TYR A 45 -4.27 -18.65 -7.15
N ASP A 46 -4.04 -18.28 -5.89
CA ASP A 46 -4.14 -19.17 -4.73
C ASP A 46 -5.17 -18.70 -3.69
N GLY A 47 -5.55 -17.42 -3.71
CA GLY A 47 -6.32 -16.77 -2.67
C GLY A 47 -7.83 -17.08 -2.66
N PRO A 48 -8.59 -16.38 -1.80
CA PRO A 48 -8.13 -15.28 -0.94
C PRO A 48 -7.19 -15.73 0.20
N ILE A 49 -6.07 -15.00 0.41
CA ILE A 49 -5.08 -15.26 1.49
C ILE A 49 -5.19 -14.20 2.60
N PHE A 50 -4.97 -12.95 2.25
CA PHE A 50 -5.12 -11.77 3.10
C PHE A 50 -6.50 -11.12 2.94
N ILE A 51 -7.10 -11.25 1.76
CA ILE A 51 -8.37 -10.60 1.46
C ILE A 51 -9.52 -11.30 2.19
N PRO A 52 -10.32 -10.62 3.03
CA PRO A 52 -11.40 -11.28 3.75
C PRO A 52 -12.51 -11.71 2.77
N PRO A 53 -12.92 -12.99 2.73
CA PRO A 53 -13.90 -13.47 1.76
C PRO A 53 -15.34 -13.06 2.10
N THR A 54 -15.67 -13.05 3.40
CA THR A 54 -17.04 -12.82 3.90
C THR A 54 -17.06 -11.86 5.08
N ASP A 55 -16.26 -12.13 6.11
CA ASP A 55 -16.23 -11.31 7.32
C ASP A 55 -15.38 -10.06 7.09
N PRO A 56 -15.94 -8.84 7.22
CA PRO A 56 -15.20 -7.63 6.94
C PRO A 56 -14.02 -7.43 7.89
N HIS A 57 -12.91 -6.93 7.36
CA HIS A 57 -11.73 -6.63 8.17
C HIS A 57 -12.06 -5.56 9.24
N PRO A 58 -11.69 -5.75 10.51
CA PRO A 58 -12.19 -4.96 11.63
C PRO A 58 -11.85 -3.46 11.59
N LEU A 59 -10.78 -3.05 10.89
CA LEU A 59 -10.44 -1.62 10.77
C LEU A 59 -11.04 -0.95 9.53
N THR A 60 -11.19 -1.69 8.44
CA THR A 60 -11.59 -1.12 7.14
C THR A 60 -13.07 -1.33 6.87
N GLY A 61 -13.68 -2.34 7.50
CA GLY A 61 -15.08 -2.72 7.29
C GLY A 61 -15.32 -3.33 5.91
N GLN A 62 -14.27 -3.82 5.25
CA GLN A 62 -14.34 -4.33 3.87
C GLN A 62 -13.98 -5.81 3.77
N CYS A 63 -14.60 -6.48 2.81
CA CYS A 63 -14.35 -7.85 2.35
C CYS A 63 -14.56 -7.91 0.83
N LEU A 64 -14.38 -9.08 0.21
CA LEU A 64 -14.60 -9.24 -1.23
C LEU A 64 -15.98 -8.72 -1.70
N PRO A 65 -16.06 -8.15 -2.92
CA PRO A 65 -14.96 -7.89 -3.85
C PRO A 65 -14.18 -6.62 -3.51
N LEU A 66 -12.88 -6.58 -3.84
CA LEU A 66 -12.01 -5.42 -3.60
C LEU A 66 -11.12 -5.10 -4.81
N THR A 67 -10.75 -3.83 -4.94
CA THR A 67 -9.72 -3.38 -5.87
C THR A 67 -8.33 -3.75 -5.35
N LEU A 68 -7.48 -4.38 -6.17
CA LEU A 68 -6.10 -4.71 -5.78
C LEU A 68 -5.15 -3.50 -5.84
N GLY A 69 -3.91 -3.70 -5.39
CA GLY A 69 -2.81 -2.74 -5.56
C GLY A 69 -2.41 -2.02 -4.28
N HIS A 70 -1.19 -2.29 -3.83
CA HIS A 70 -0.60 -1.72 -2.62
C HIS A 70 0.76 -1.03 -2.86
N GLU A 71 1.30 -1.10 -4.08
CA GLU A 71 2.60 -0.53 -4.46
C GLU A 71 2.40 0.65 -5.43
N PHE A 72 2.05 1.85 -4.97
CA PHE A 72 1.69 2.92 -5.89
C PHE A 72 2.06 4.33 -5.45
N SER A 73 2.07 5.20 -6.46
CA SER A 73 2.22 6.63 -6.31
C SER A 73 1.19 7.37 -7.15
N GLY A 74 0.96 8.63 -6.81
CA GLY A 74 0.02 9.46 -7.52
C GLY A 74 0.11 10.92 -7.14
N VAL A 75 -0.92 11.65 -7.54
CA VAL A 75 -1.08 13.07 -7.25
C VAL A 75 -2.32 13.25 -6.40
N VAL A 76 -2.22 14.00 -5.31
CA VAL A 76 -3.38 14.35 -4.48
C VAL A 76 -4.34 15.20 -5.30
N THR A 77 -5.61 14.83 -5.34
CA THR A 77 -6.66 15.56 -6.07
C THR A 77 -7.74 16.15 -5.18
N GLU A 78 -7.88 15.66 -3.95
CA GLU A 78 -8.83 16.19 -2.98
C GLU A 78 -8.37 15.78 -1.57
N VAL A 79 -8.58 16.66 -0.60
CA VAL A 79 -8.29 16.40 0.82
C VAL A 79 -9.55 16.54 1.66
N GLY A 80 -9.78 15.57 2.54
CA GLY A 80 -10.84 15.64 3.53
C GLY A 80 -10.56 16.69 4.60
N LYS A 81 -11.59 16.99 5.41
CA LYS A 81 -11.43 17.85 6.60
C LYS A 81 -10.32 17.31 7.51
N ASN A 82 -9.65 18.21 8.24
CA ASN A 82 -8.60 17.88 9.21
C ASN A 82 -7.35 17.18 8.64
N VAL A 83 -7.12 17.25 7.32
CA VAL A 83 -5.84 16.93 6.69
C VAL A 83 -5.00 18.21 6.58
N ALA A 84 -3.81 18.22 7.18
CA ALA A 84 -2.94 19.40 7.19
C ALA A 84 -1.60 19.21 6.46
N ASP A 85 -1.09 17.97 6.38
CA ASP A 85 0.29 17.70 5.98
C ASP A 85 0.47 17.54 4.45
N VAL A 86 -0.62 17.43 3.70
CA VAL A 86 -0.62 17.30 2.23
C VAL A 86 -1.76 18.12 1.63
N ARG A 87 -1.60 18.51 0.36
CA ARG A 87 -2.60 19.31 -0.39
C ARG A 87 -2.73 18.85 -1.84
N GLU A 88 -3.80 19.28 -2.49
CA GLU A 88 -3.99 19.06 -3.93
C GLU A 88 -2.76 19.45 -4.75
N GLY A 89 -2.41 18.60 -5.71
CA GLY A 89 -1.23 18.75 -6.56
C GLY A 89 0.06 18.14 -6.00
N ASP A 90 0.11 17.77 -4.70
CA ASP A 90 1.29 17.09 -4.16
C ASP A 90 1.47 15.70 -4.80
N ARG A 91 2.71 15.38 -5.17
CA ARG A 91 3.12 14.04 -5.59
C ARG A 91 3.39 13.19 -4.36
N VAL A 92 2.81 12.00 -4.30
CA VAL A 92 2.82 11.17 -3.09
C VAL A 92 3.05 9.70 -3.41
N THR A 93 3.61 8.99 -2.44
CA THR A 93 3.61 7.53 -2.35
C THR A 93 2.87 7.10 -1.10
N ILE A 94 2.35 5.88 -1.09
CA ILE A 94 1.46 5.39 -0.05
C ILE A 94 2.14 4.28 0.76
N GLU A 95 2.11 4.41 2.08
CA GLU A 95 2.41 3.33 3.02
C GLU A 95 1.11 2.57 3.30
N PRO A 96 0.89 1.38 2.72
CA PRO A 96 -0.44 0.78 2.64
C PRO A 96 -0.87 0.07 3.93
N ILE A 97 -0.58 0.60 5.12
CA ILE A 97 -0.78 -0.09 6.41
C ILE A 97 -1.89 0.57 7.23
N TYR A 98 -2.98 -0.16 7.46
CA TYR A 98 -3.97 0.15 8.48
C TYR A 98 -3.53 -0.42 9.83
N ARG A 99 -3.58 0.42 10.86
CA ARG A 99 -3.15 0.10 12.24
C ARG A 99 -4.15 0.67 13.24
N CYS A 100 -4.39 -0.06 14.34
CA CYS A 100 -5.38 0.37 15.34
C CYS A 100 -4.89 1.50 16.27
N GLY A 101 -3.57 1.73 16.34
CA GLY A 101 -2.97 2.76 17.20
C GLY A 101 -3.02 2.48 18.71
N VAL A 102 -3.80 1.50 19.18
CA VAL A 102 -4.09 1.30 20.60
C VAL A 102 -3.50 0.02 21.21
N CYS A 103 -3.16 -0.98 20.39
CA CYS A 103 -2.57 -2.23 20.89
C CYS A 103 -1.11 -2.04 21.32
N ARG A 104 -0.57 -3.01 22.08
CA ARG A 104 0.81 -2.95 22.60
C ARG A 104 1.85 -2.72 21.48
N PRO A 105 1.87 -3.47 20.36
CA PRO A 105 2.78 -3.21 19.24
C PRO A 105 2.68 -1.78 18.68
N CYS A 106 1.47 -1.26 18.47
CA CYS A 106 1.27 0.11 17.99
C CYS A 106 1.85 1.14 18.98
N LYS A 107 1.55 1.00 20.27
CA LYS A 107 2.05 1.92 21.31
C LYS A 107 3.57 1.85 21.50
N SER A 108 4.21 0.74 21.16
CA SER A 108 5.67 0.58 21.21
C SER A 108 6.36 0.90 19.89
N GLY A 109 5.67 1.52 18.92
CA GLY A 109 6.25 1.89 17.62
C GLY A 109 6.41 0.74 16.62
N HIS A 110 5.99 -0.48 16.97
CA HIS A 110 6.06 -1.68 16.12
C HIS A 110 4.69 -1.92 15.45
N TYR A 111 4.14 -0.88 14.81
CA TYR A 111 2.78 -0.93 14.29
C TYR A 111 2.61 -1.92 13.12
N ASN A 112 3.69 -2.31 12.46
CA ASN A 112 3.72 -3.40 11.48
C ASN A 112 3.34 -4.76 12.09
N LEU A 113 3.31 -4.87 13.42
CA LEU A 113 2.86 -6.04 14.17
C LEU A 113 1.49 -5.79 14.84
N CYS A 114 0.67 -4.88 14.31
CA CYS A 114 -0.65 -4.59 14.87
C CYS A 114 -1.53 -5.86 14.91
N ASN A 115 -2.23 -6.07 16.02
CA ASN A 115 -3.09 -7.25 16.23
C ASN A 115 -4.26 -7.36 15.23
N VAL A 116 -4.61 -6.26 14.59
CA VAL A 116 -5.67 -6.13 13.59
C VAL A 116 -5.15 -5.36 12.38
N ILE A 117 -3.90 -5.62 12.01
CA ILE A 117 -3.26 -5.00 10.85
C ILE A 117 -4.08 -5.26 9.58
N GLY A 118 -4.23 -4.23 8.76
CA GLY A 118 -4.80 -4.37 7.43
C GLY A 118 -3.95 -3.68 6.38
N PHE A 119 -4.17 -4.04 5.11
CA PHE A 119 -3.41 -3.48 4.00
C PHE A 119 -4.32 -2.86 2.94
N HIS A 120 -4.00 -1.66 2.49
CA HIS A 120 -4.71 -1.00 1.39
C HIS A 120 -4.41 -1.73 0.09
N GLY A 121 -5.43 -2.17 -0.66
CA GLY A 121 -5.29 -3.06 -1.82
C GLY A 121 -5.35 -4.55 -1.52
N LEU A 122 -5.56 -4.96 -0.25
CA LEU A 122 -5.83 -6.35 0.14
C LEU A 122 -7.03 -6.44 1.11
N MET A 123 -7.11 -5.54 2.08
CA MET A 123 -8.22 -5.47 3.05
C MET A 123 -9.01 -4.16 2.94
N ALA A 124 -8.73 -3.37 1.91
CA ALA A 124 -9.52 -2.24 1.43
C ALA A 124 -9.26 -2.06 -0.08
N ASP A 125 -10.13 -1.35 -0.79
CA ASP A 125 -9.90 -0.97 -2.19
C ASP A 125 -8.56 -0.26 -2.39
N GLY A 126 -7.73 -0.75 -3.32
CA GLY A 126 -6.35 -0.32 -3.55
C GLY A 126 -6.08 0.59 -4.75
N GLY A 127 -4.80 0.64 -5.14
CA GLY A 127 -4.24 1.52 -6.16
C GLY A 127 -4.33 1.03 -7.61
N MET A 128 -4.79 -0.19 -7.90
CA MET A 128 -5.07 -0.62 -9.28
C MET A 128 -6.39 -0.03 -9.81
N ALA A 129 -6.54 1.29 -9.67
CA ALA A 129 -7.68 2.10 -10.09
C ALA A 129 -7.21 3.49 -10.54
N GLU A 130 -8.07 4.24 -11.23
CA GLU A 130 -7.75 5.62 -11.63
C GLU A 130 -7.64 6.56 -10.41
N TYR A 131 -8.41 6.31 -9.34
CA TYR A 131 -8.33 7.01 -8.07
C TYR A 131 -8.44 6.06 -6.89
N THR A 132 -7.86 6.43 -5.76
CA THR A 132 -8.07 5.76 -4.47
C THR A 132 -8.12 6.77 -3.32
N VAL A 133 -8.66 6.35 -2.18
CA VAL A 133 -8.77 7.15 -0.96
C VAL A 133 -8.10 6.42 0.20
N VAL A 134 -7.19 7.11 0.88
CA VAL A 134 -6.45 6.57 2.04
C VAL A 134 -6.53 7.54 3.22
N PRO A 135 -6.38 7.07 4.47
CA PRO A 135 -6.06 7.93 5.60
C PRO A 135 -4.80 8.78 5.33
N SER A 136 -4.84 10.05 5.72
CA SER A 136 -3.72 11.00 5.53
C SER A 136 -2.39 10.52 6.12
N ASN A 137 -2.41 9.75 7.20
CA ASN A 137 -1.21 9.21 7.83
C ASN A 137 -0.52 8.06 7.05
N GLN A 138 -1.08 7.65 5.91
CA GLN A 138 -0.48 6.72 4.96
C GLN A 138 0.19 7.46 3.79
N VAL A 139 0.01 8.78 3.69
CA VAL A 139 0.45 9.56 2.54
C VAL A 139 1.81 10.18 2.82
N HIS A 140 2.80 9.82 2.00
CA HIS A 140 4.14 10.36 2.08
C HIS A 140 4.43 11.23 0.86
N LYS A 141 4.70 12.52 1.07
CA LYS A 141 5.03 13.45 0.00
C LYS A 141 6.39 13.11 -0.60
N LEU A 142 6.42 12.99 -1.93
CA LEU A 142 7.64 12.74 -2.68
C LEU A 142 8.47 14.03 -2.80
N PRO A 143 9.80 13.97 -2.57
CA PRO A 143 10.71 15.05 -2.90
C PRO A 143 10.67 15.40 -4.38
N ASP A 144 11.06 16.63 -4.74
CA ASP A 144 10.85 17.11 -6.11
C ASP A 144 11.62 16.32 -7.17
N ASN A 145 12.78 15.77 -6.79
CA ASN A 145 13.64 14.95 -7.62
C ASN A 145 13.22 13.47 -7.69
N VAL A 146 12.16 13.05 -7.00
CA VAL A 146 11.63 11.69 -7.07
C VAL A 146 10.45 11.65 -8.04
N SER A 147 10.57 10.85 -9.09
CA SER A 147 9.49 10.67 -10.07
C SER A 147 8.36 9.84 -9.48
N LEU A 148 7.15 9.90 -10.08
CA LEU A 148 6.05 9.03 -9.67
C LEU A 148 6.38 7.54 -9.91
N GLU A 149 7.15 7.23 -10.95
CA GLU A 149 7.64 5.87 -11.18
C GLU A 149 8.52 5.37 -10.02
N MET A 150 9.49 6.17 -9.59
CA MET A 150 10.29 5.84 -8.39
C MET A 150 9.43 5.81 -7.13
N GLY A 151 8.42 6.69 -7.04
CA GLY A 151 7.47 6.73 -5.93
C GLY A 151 6.71 5.41 -5.74
N ALA A 152 6.33 4.72 -6.82
CA ALA A 152 5.65 3.44 -6.74
C ALA A 152 6.57 2.31 -6.23
N LEU A 153 7.89 2.46 -6.36
CA LEU A 153 8.88 1.53 -5.83
C LEU A 153 9.18 1.74 -4.35
N VAL A 154 8.70 2.83 -3.74
CA VAL A 154 9.03 3.15 -2.33
C VAL A 154 8.51 2.07 -1.38
N GLU A 155 7.31 1.53 -1.59
CA GLU A 155 6.75 0.45 -0.77
C GLU A 155 7.65 -0.81 -0.81
N PRO A 156 7.95 -1.42 -1.97
CA PRO A 156 8.75 -2.64 -2.00
C PRO A 156 10.22 -2.38 -1.59
N MET A 157 10.76 -1.19 -1.84
CA MET A 157 12.09 -0.81 -1.33
C MET A 157 12.09 -0.64 0.19
N SER A 158 10.98 -0.21 0.80
CA SER A 158 10.86 -0.11 2.27
C SER A 158 10.89 -1.49 2.92
N VAL A 159 10.35 -2.53 2.27
CA VAL A 159 10.48 -3.92 2.72
C VAL A 159 11.94 -4.36 2.74
N ALA A 160 12.67 -4.11 1.64
CA ALA A 160 14.09 -4.42 1.54
C ALA A 160 14.94 -3.65 2.59
N TYR A 161 14.70 -2.34 2.72
CA TYR A 161 15.37 -1.48 3.68
C TYR A 161 15.11 -1.91 5.12
N HIS A 162 13.87 -2.31 5.45
CA HIS A 162 13.54 -2.86 6.76
C HIS A 162 14.36 -4.12 7.07
N ALA A 163 14.49 -5.04 6.12
CA ALA A 163 15.29 -6.25 6.29
C ALA A 163 16.78 -5.95 6.50
N ALA A 164 17.36 -5.03 5.71
CA ALA A 164 18.76 -4.61 5.85
C ALA A 164 19.02 -3.93 7.22
N THR A 165 18.12 -3.06 7.64
CA THR A 165 18.18 -2.37 8.95
C THR A 165 18.11 -3.37 10.10
N MET A 166 17.17 -4.33 10.04
CA MET A 166 17.04 -5.38 11.06
C MET A 166 18.25 -6.31 11.13
N GLY A 167 18.96 -6.49 10.01
CA GLY A 167 20.21 -7.24 9.93
C GLY A 167 21.44 -6.45 10.36
N GLU A 168 21.29 -5.18 10.75
CA GLU A 168 22.38 -4.26 11.13
C GLU A 168 23.51 -4.21 10.07
N VAL A 169 23.13 -4.30 8.80
CA VAL A 169 24.08 -4.31 7.67
C VAL A 169 24.77 -2.94 7.57
N ASN A 170 26.10 -2.96 7.45
CA ASN A 170 26.93 -1.77 7.27
C ASN A 170 28.03 -2.03 6.22
N ASP A 171 28.90 -1.05 6.00
CA ASP A 171 29.97 -1.07 5.00
C ASP A 171 31.05 -2.15 5.23
N GLN A 172 31.10 -2.74 6.43
CA GLN A 172 32.00 -3.86 6.77
C GLN A 172 31.30 -5.23 6.70
N SER A 173 29.98 -5.24 6.52
CA SER A 173 29.20 -6.48 6.51
C SER A 173 29.44 -7.28 5.22
N ARG A 174 29.33 -8.61 5.34
CA ARG A 174 29.19 -9.52 4.21
C ARG A 174 27.80 -10.12 4.25
N ALA A 175 26.99 -9.85 3.23
CA ALA A 175 25.63 -10.36 3.12
C ALA A 175 25.51 -11.39 1.99
N LEU A 176 24.62 -12.36 2.18
CA LEU A 176 24.18 -13.29 1.14
C LEU A 176 22.70 -13.01 0.85
N ILE A 177 22.38 -12.64 -0.39
CA ILE A 177 21.01 -12.47 -0.85
C ILE A 177 20.59 -13.77 -1.55
N TYR A 178 19.63 -14.49 -0.96
CA TYR A 178 19.08 -15.70 -1.56
C TYR A 178 17.79 -15.38 -2.32
N GLY A 179 17.93 -15.15 -3.63
CA GLY A 179 16.83 -14.84 -4.55
C GLY A 179 17.01 -13.49 -5.24
N ALA A 180 16.81 -13.46 -6.56
CA ALA A 180 17.01 -12.27 -7.41
C ALA A 180 15.68 -11.66 -7.91
N GLY A 181 14.61 -11.82 -7.14
CA GLY A 181 13.34 -11.14 -7.39
C GLY A 181 13.38 -9.67 -6.96
N PRO A 182 12.26 -8.92 -7.10
CA PRO A 182 12.21 -7.48 -6.83
C PRO A 182 12.74 -7.10 -5.44
N ILE A 183 12.37 -7.84 -4.38
CA ILE A 183 12.85 -7.58 -3.02
C ILE A 183 14.35 -7.89 -2.87
N GLY A 184 14.84 -8.98 -3.45
CA GLY A 184 16.25 -9.32 -3.40
C GLY A 184 17.14 -8.28 -4.10
N ILE A 185 16.67 -7.77 -5.26
CA ILE A 185 17.29 -6.63 -5.93
C ILE A 185 17.17 -5.36 -5.07
N GLY A 186 16.04 -5.15 -4.39
CA GLY A 186 15.87 -4.03 -3.48
C GLY A 186 16.88 -4.03 -2.33
N ILE A 187 17.18 -5.20 -1.75
CA ILE A 187 18.17 -5.34 -0.67
C ILE A 187 19.57 -4.91 -1.15
N TRP A 188 19.89 -5.09 -2.42
CA TRP A 188 21.17 -4.62 -2.98
C TRP A 188 21.32 -3.08 -2.91
N PHE A 189 20.22 -2.33 -2.91
CA PHE A 189 20.21 -0.87 -2.84
C PHE A 189 19.97 -0.31 -1.43
N ALA A 190 19.66 -1.17 -0.45
CA ALA A 190 19.39 -0.80 0.93
C ALA A 190 20.70 -0.63 1.72
#